data_AF-A0A1Y0G7P4-F1
#
_entry.id   AF-A0A1Y0G7P4-F1
#
_cell.length_a   1.000
_cell.length_b   1.000
_cell.length_c   1.000
_cell.angle_alpha   90.00
_cell.angle_beta   90.00
_cell.angle_gamma   90.00
#
_symmetry.space_group_name_H-M   'P 1'
#
loop_
_entity.id
_entity.type
_entity.pdbx_description
1 polymer ?
#
loop_
_entity_poly.entity_id
_entity_poly.type
_entity_poly.pdbx_seq_one_letter_code
_entity_poly.pdbx_strand_id
1 'polypeptide(L)'
;MLAGQTLGSRKTDTRVGRRQYFGAGISPQGFRRGVRSILHETGLNPRCLQLEITESVLMRDAESSTSILEQLKEMDVQLAVDDFGTGYSSLSYLNQFPIDVLKIDQSFVHDIGSPNGNGIIVSAVIAMGTSLKQKVVAEGVENHAQLTFLKERRCDEGQGYLFSRPLVAEQFAKLLAENSGMLNH
;
A
#
# COMPACT_ATOMS: atom_id res chain seq x y z
N MET A 1 11.66 -7.35 -0.09
CA MET A 1 10.61 -6.84 -1.00
C MET A 1 9.42 -7.76 -0.90
N LEU A 2 8.21 -7.21 -0.96
CA LEU A 2 6.96 -7.97 -0.97
C LEU A 2 6.43 -8.01 -2.40
N ALA A 3 5.96 -9.15 -2.86
CA ALA A 3 5.28 -9.27 -4.15
C ALA A 3 3.78 -9.03 -3.94
N GLY A 4 3.23 -8.04 -4.65
CA GLY A 4 1.79 -7.82 -4.78
C GLY A 4 1.32 -8.22 -6.19
N GLN A 5 0.05 -8.57 -6.32
CA GLN A 5 -0.57 -8.87 -7.61
C GLN A 5 -1.82 -8.00 -7.82
N THR A 6 -1.92 -7.38 -9.00
CA THR A 6 -3.15 -6.73 -9.47
C THR A 6 -4.26 -7.76 -9.68
N LEU A 7 -5.42 -7.53 -9.06
CA LEU A 7 -6.54 -8.47 -9.06
C LEU A 7 -7.57 -8.19 -10.16
N GLY A 8 -7.54 -7.00 -10.77
CA GLY A 8 -8.56 -6.50 -11.71
C GLY A 8 -8.15 -6.28 -13.18
N SER A 9 -6.89 -6.48 -13.59
CA SER A 9 -6.49 -6.36 -15.00
C SER A 9 -5.38 -7.36 -15.36
N ARG A 10 -5.31 -7.80 -16.63
CA ARG A 10 -4.24 -8.68 -17.18
C ARG A 10 -2.88 -7.97 -17.30
N LYS A 11 -2.57 -7.06 -16.39
CA LYS A 11 -1.26 -6.46 -16.23
C LYS A 11 -0.86 -6.64 -14.78
N THR A 12 0.17 -7.46 -14.55
CA THR A 12 0.84 -7.55 -13.27
C THR A 12 1.63 -6.26 -13.06
N ASP A 13 1.04 -5.28 -12.36
CA ASP A 13 1.82 -4.17 -11.82
C ASP A 13 2.48 -4.68 -10.53
N THR A 14 3.75 -5.09 -10.63
CA THR A 14 4.48 -5.66 -9.51
C THR A 14 5.23 -4.52 -8.83
N ARG A 15 4.59 -3.86 -7.88
CA ARG A 15 5.19 -2.72 -7.16
C ARG A 15 6.28 -3.20 -6.21
N VAL A 16 7.46 -2.58 -6.31
CA VAL A 16 8.56 -2.77 -5.37
C VAL A 16 8.28 -1.94 -4.13
N GLY A 17 7.57 -2.52 -3.18
CA GLY A 17 7.42 -1.94 -1.84
C GLY A 17 8.70 -2.19 -1.02
N ARG A 18 9.43 -1.12 -0.69
CA ARG A 18 10.40 -1.14 0.42
C ARG A 18 9.75 -0.40 1.58
N ARG A 19 9.33 -1.12 2.63
CA ARG A 19 9.04 -0.48 3.93
C ARG A 19 10.35 0.12 4.44
N GLN A 20 10.52 1.43 4.27
CA GLN A 20 11.57 2.17 4.95
C GLN A 20 10.97 2.71 6.24
N TYR A 21 11.27 2.04 7.35
CA TYR A 21 11.02 2.57 8.67
C TYR A 21 11.99 3.72 8.92
N PHE A 22 11.52 4.96 8.78
CA PHE A 22 12.28 6.11 9.25
C PHE A 22 11.96 6.31 10.73
N GLY A 23 12.92 5.96 11.58
CA GLY A 23 12.79 5.97 13.03
C GLY A 23 12.40 7.33 13.60
N ALA A 24 11.70 7.29 14.73
CA ALA A 24 11.34 8.46 15.52
C ALA A 24 12.59 9.30 15.84
N GLY A 25 12.66 10.53 15.32
CA GLY A 25 13.78 11.45 15.53
C GLY A 25 14.10 12.38 14.35
N ILE A 26 13.54 12.12 13.16
CA ILE A 26 13.72 12.98 11.99
C ILE A 26 12.54 13.96 11.92
N SER A 27 12.83 15.28 11.86
CA SER A 27 11.79 16.28 11.64
C SER A 27 11.15 16.10 10.26
N PRO A 28 9.87 16.47 10.06
CA PRO A 28 9.22 16.34 8.74
C PRO A 28 10.02 16.99 7.60
N GLN A 29 10.65 18.13 7.87
CA GLN A 29 11.53 18.82 6.92
C GLN A 29 12.79 18.02 6.61
N GLY A 30 13.42 17.41 7.63
CA GLY A 30 14.58 16.54 7.47
C GLY A 30 14.25 15.29 6.66
N PHE A 31 13.08 14.71 6.88
CA PHE A 31 12.59 13.54 6.15
C PHE A 31 12.41 13.86 4.66
N ARG A 32 11.68 14.94 4.34
CA ARG A 32 11.47 15.39 2.96
C ARG A 32 12.80 15.64 2.23
N ARG A 33 13.76 16.30 2.91
CA ARG A 33 15.09 16.55 2.33
C ARG A 33 15.83 15.23 2.04
N GLY A 34 15.73 14.25 2.95
CA GLY A 34 16.30 12.92 2.77
C GLY A 34 15.71 12.20 1.55
N VAL A 35 14.38 12.18 1.42
CA VAL A 35 13.70 11.57 0.25
C VAL A 35 14.16 12.24 -1.04
N ARG A 36 14.20 13.58 -1.08
CA ARG A 36 14.67 14.33 -2.25
C ARG A 36 16.13 14.01 -2.61
N SER A 37 17.01 13.89 -1.62
CA SER A 37 18.42 13.53 -1.83
C SER A 37 18.53 12.14 -2.45
N ILE A 38 17.81 11.15 -1.90
CA ILE A 38 17.82 9.78 -2.40
C ILE A 38 17.29 9.71 -3.84
N LEU A 39 16.19 10.39 -4.15
CA LEU A 39 15.66 10.44 -5.52
C LEU A 39 16.66 11.06 -6.49
N HIS A 40 17.35 12.12 -6.09
CA HIS A 40 18.38 12.77 -6.90
C HIS A 40 19.61 11.88 -7.09
N GLU A 41 20.13 11.27 -6.03
CA GLU A 41 21.32 10.41 -6.05
C GLU A 41 21.10 9.13 -6.87
N THR A 42 19.91 8.55 -6.78
CA THR A 42 19.58 7.28 -7.47
C THR A 42 19.06 7.48 -8.89
N GLY A 43 18.57 8.67 -9.23
CA GLY A 43 17.85 8.92 -10.47
C GLY A 43 16.52 8.17 -10.58
N LEU A 44 16.00 7.62 -9.48
CA LEU A 44 14.74 6.90 -9.45
C LEU A 44 13.60 7.85 -9.83
N ASN A 45 12.75 7.42 -10.78
CA ASN A 45 11.52 8.13 -11.05
C ASN A 45 10.67 8.19 -9.76
N PRO A 46 10.31 9.38 -9.24
CA PRO A 46 9.58 9.50 -7.99
C PRO A 46 8.27 8.71 -7.94
N ARG A 47 7.60 8.53 -9.08
CA ARG A 47 6.37 7.73 -9.19
C ARG A 47 6.57 6.24 -8.88
N CYS A 48 7.81 5.75 -8.94
CA CYS A 48 8.16 4.39 -8.57
C CYS A 48 8.43 4.25 -7.06
N LEU A 49 8.44 5.36 -6.29
CA LEU A 49 8.58 5.35 -4.84
C LEU A 49 7.21 5.54 -4.20
N GLN A 50 6.79 4.53 -3.42
CA GLN A 50 5.65 4.64 -2.52
C GLN A 50 6.14 4.81 -1.09
N LEU A 51 5.64 5.84 -0.40
CA LEU A 51 5.83 6.04 1.03
C LEU A 51 4.59 5.56 1.76
N GLU A 52 4.78 4.70 2.75
CA GLU A 52 3.71 4.15 3.58
C GLU A 52 3.70 4.83 4.94
N ILE A 53 2.55 5.34 5.34
CA ILE A 53 2.35 5.99 6.63
C ILE A 53 1.23 5.26 7.36
N THR A 54 1.52 4.75 8.55
CA THR A 54 0.51 4.07 9.38
C THR A 54 -0.61 5.04 9.75
N GLU A 55 -1.84 4.52 9.82
CA GLU A 55 -3.03 5.26 10.25
C GLU A 55 -2.80 6.09 11.53
N SER A 56 -2.21 5.48 12.56
CA SER A 56 -2.00 6.13 13.86
C SER A 56 -1.09 7.38 13.80
N VAL A 57 -0.12 7.39 12.89
CA VAL A 57 0.78 8.54 12.69
C VAL A 57 0.04 9.68 12.01
N LEU A 58 -0.77 9.38 10.99
CA LEU A 58 -1.58 10.37 10.31
C LEU A 58 -2.62 11.01 11.22
N MET A 59 -3.23 10.22 12.10
CA MET A 59 -4.31 10.68 12.97
C MET A 59 -3.83 11.43 14.22
N ARG A 60 -2.53 11.33 14.58
CA ARG A 60 -1.99 11.99 15.78
C ARG A 60 -2.05 13.52 15.67
N ASP A 61 -1.75 14.05 14.49
CA ASP A 61 -1.81 15.48 14.17
C ASP A 61 -2.19 15.62 12.70
N ALA A 62 -3.50 15.57 12.43
CA ALA A 62 -4.03 15.51 11.08
C ALA A 62 -3.73 16.78 10.28
N GLU A 63 -3.80 17.97 10.89
CA GLU A 63 -3.53 19.24 10.21
C GLU A 63 -2.06 19.33 9.76
N SER A 64 -1.13 19.04 10.66
CA SER A 64 0.30 19.01 10.35
C SER A 64 0.63 17.93 9.31
N SER A 65 -0.01 16.75 9.43
CA SER A 65 0.14 15.65 8.49
C SER A 65 -0.29 16.04 7.08
N THR A 66 -1.41 16.72 6.90
CA THR A 66 -1.87 17.20 5.58
C THR A 66 -0.79 18.01 4.89
N SER A 67 -0.24 19.03 5.56
CA SER A 67 0.80 19.89 4.96
C SER A 67 2.06 19.12 4.57
N ILE A 68 2.47 18.14 5.40
CA ILE A 68 3.65 17.32 5.10
C ILE A 68 3.39 16.41 3.90
N LEU A 69 2.22 15.78 3.84
CA LEU A 69 1.83 14.91 2.74
C LEU A 69 1.73 15.69 1.42
N GLU A 70 1.16 16.90 1.42
CA GLU A 70 1.13 17.78 0.24
C GLU A 70 2.55 18.08 -0.27
N GLN A 71 3.46 18.44 0.62
CA GLN A 71 4.86 18.71 0.26
C GLN A 71 5.60 17.47 -0.25
N LEU A 72 5.26 16.29 0.25
CA LEU A 72 5.77 15.04 -0.30
C LEU A 72 5.18 14.79 -1.69
N LYS A 73 3.88 15.06 -1.86
CA LYS A 73 3.17 14.87 -3.13
C LYS A 73 3.68 15.79 -4.24
N GLU A 74 4.15 16.99 -3.90
CA GLU A 74 4.87 17.89 -4.83
C GLU A 74 6.13 17.26 -5.44
N MET A 75 6.70 16.22 -4.82
CA MET A 75 7.82 15.46 -5.37
C MET A 75 7.38 14.34 -6.33
N ASP A 76 6.08 14.18 -6.57
CA ASP A 76 5.47 13.16 -7.44
C ASP A 76 5.66 11.71 -6.95
N VAL A 77 5.88 11.53 -5.64
CA VAL A 77 5.89 10.20 -4.99
C VAL A 77 4.47 9.68 -4.78
N GLN A 78 4.33 8.37 -4.63
CA GLN A 78 3.08 7.74 -4.20
C GLN A 78 2.99 7.75 -2.67
N LEU A 79 1.80 8.02 -2.14
CA LEU A 79 1.50 8.03 -0.71
C LEU A 79 0.45 6.98 -0.40
N ALA A 80 0.73 6.13 0.59
CA ALA A 80 -0.14 5.06 1.02
C ALA A 80 -0.42 5.14 2.53
N VAL A 81 -1.66 4.85 2.92
CA VAL A 81 -2.02 4.64 4.32
C VAL A 81 -1.88 3.15 4.64
N ASP A 82 -1.05 2.84 5.62
CA ASP A 82 -0.79 1.49 6.12
C ASP A 82 -1.65 1.17 7.34
N ASP A 83 -1.85 -0.13 7.58
CA ASP A 83 -2.61 -0.69 8.69
C ASP A 83 -4.05 -0.13 8.80
N PHE A 84 -4.69 0.21 7.68
CA PHE A 84 -5.99 0.90 7.71
C PHE A 84 -7.08 0.01 8.31
N GLY A 85 -7.80 0.57 9.29
CA GLY A 85 -8.92 -0.07 9.97
C GLY A 85 -8.58 -0.55 11.37
N THR A 86 -7.30 -0.58 11.77
CA THR A 86 -6.90 -0.97 13.12
C THR A 86 -6.98 0.19 14.13
N GLY A 87 -7.20 1.43 13.64
CA GLY A 87 -7.36 2.63 14.45
C GLY A 87 -8.72 3.32 14.29
N TYR A 88 -8.81 4.53 14.82
CA TYR A 88 -9.96 5.42 14.65
C TYR A 88 -9.64 6.52 13.63
N SER A 89 -9.73 6.21 12.34
CA SER A 89 -9.67 7.23 11.30
C SER A 89 -10.95 8.05 11.27
N SER A 90 -10.82 9.38 11.34
CA SER A 90 -11.91 10.22 10.87
C SER A 90 -11.96 10.16 9.36
N LEU A 91 -13.03 9.61 8.79
CA LEU A 91 -13.28 9.61 7.34
C LEU A 91 -13.16 11.02 6.73
N SER A 92 -13.48 12.06 7.51
CA SER A 92 -13.33 13.45 7.11
C SER A 92 -11.88 13.83 6.80
N TYR A 93 -10.90 13.31 7.54
CA TYR A 93 -9.48 13.57 7.28
C TYR A 93 -8.95 12.71 6.14
N LEU A 94 -9.40 11.47 6.02
CA LEU A 94 -9.00 10.60 4.92
C LEU A 94 -9.37 11.20 3.55
N ASN A 95 -10.51 11.89 3.46
CA ASN A 95 -10.93 12.59 2.25
C ASN A 95 -10.11 13.87 1.95
N GLN A 96 -9.37 14.41 2.93
CA GLN A 96 -8.54 15.60 2.77
C GLN A 96 -7.09 15.26 2.42
N PHE A 97 -6.59 14.10 2.85
CA PHE A 97 -5.21 13.74 2.59
C PHE A 97 -4.95 13.43 1.11
N PRO A 98 -3.80 13.86 0.55
CA PRO A 98 -3.42 13.58 -0.83
C PRO A 98 -2.84 12.16 -0.98
N ILE A 99 -3.60 11.15 -0.60
CA ILE A 99 -3.20 9.74 -0.62
C ILE A 99 -3.64 9.04 -1.92
N ASP A 100 -2.83 8.10 -2.39
CA ASP A 100 -3.09 7.33 -3.60
C ASP A 100 -3.59 5.91 -3.28
N VAL A 101 -3.19 5.38 -2.12
CA VAL A 101 -3.40 3.96 -1.77
C VAL A 101 -3.90 3.81 -0.34
N LEU A 102 -4.91 2.96 -0.16
CA LEU A 102 -5.32 2.42 1.13
C LEU A 102 -4.88 0.96 1.25
N LYS A 103 -4.18 0.62 2.33
CA LYS A 103 -3.75 -0.75 2.60
C LYS A 103 -4.57 -1.32 3.75
N ILE A 104 -5.33 -2.38 3.47
CA ILE A 104 -6.11 -3.11 4.46
C ILE A 104 -5.16 -4.00 5.26
N ASP A 105 -5.14 -3.83 6.58
CA ASP A 105 -4.28 -4.63 7.45
C ASP A 105 -4.58 -6.13 7.35
N GLN A 106 -3.53 -6.93 7.48
CA GLN A 106 -3.61 -8.39 7.41
C GLN A 106 -4.53 -9.01 8.46
N SER A 107 -4.74 -8.38 9.62
CA SER A 107 -5.65 -8.89 10.65
C SER A 107 -7.10 -8.98 10.14
N PHE A 108 -7.52 -8.09 9.23
CA PHE A 108 -8.85 -8.17 8.62
C PHE A 108 -8.91 -9.21 7.50
N VAL A 109 -7.83 -9.37 6.75
CA VAL A 109 -7.76 -10.28 5.60
C VAL A 109 -7.66 -11.74 6.05
N HIS A 110 -6.95 -12.01 7.15
CA HIS A 110 -6.78 -13.36 7.69
C HIS A 110 -8.14 -14.03 7.98
N ASP A 111 -9.08 -13.28 8.53
CA ASP A 111 -10.39 -13.79 8.98
C ASP A 111 -11.44 -13.90 7.87
N ILE A 112 -11.10 -13.60 6.60
CA ILE A 112 -12.04 -13.75 5.49
C ILE A 112 -12.48 -15.23 5.36
N GLY A 113 -13.78 -15.45 5.36
CA GLY A 113 -14.39 -16.78 5.25
C GLY A 113 -14.76 -17.44 6.58
N SER A 114 -14.35 -16.85 7.72
CA SER A 114 -14.78 -17.29 9.04
C SER A 114 -16.20 -16.79 9.38
N PRO A 115 -17.03 -17.56 10.11
CA PRO A 115 -18.39 -17.14 10.50
C PRO A 115 -18.46 -15.83 11.30
N ASN A 116 -17.41 -15.53 12.08
CA ASN A 116 -17.25 -14.28 12.83
C ASN A 116 -16.22 -13.35 12.16
N GLY A 117 -15.91 -13.58 10.88
CA GLY A 117 -14.78 -12.97 10.22
C GLY A 117 -15.01 -11.53 9.79
N ASN A 118 -13.90 -10.82 9.55
CA ASN A 118 -13.89 -9.40 9.23
C ASN A 118 -14.24 -9.05 7.77
N GLY A 119 -14.89 -9.96 7.04
CA GLY A 119 -15.22 -9.76 5.62
C GLY A 119 -16.07 -8.51 5.35
N ILE A 120 -16.95 -8.14 6.28
CA ILE A 120 -17.75 -6.91 6.17
C ILE A 120 -16.84 -5.67 6.21
N ILE A 121 -15.85 -5.64 7.11
CA ILE A 121 -14.90 -4.53 7.23
C ILE A 121 -14.07 -4.43 5.94
N VAL A 122 -13.51 -5.54 5.47
CA VAL A 122 -12.76 -5.58 4.20
C VAL A 122 -13.61 -5.03 3.04
N SER A 123 -14.88 -5.43 2.95
CA SER A 123 -15.80 -4.94 1.91
C SER A 123 -16.05 -3.44 2.01
N ALA A 124 -16.24 -2.92 3.23
CA ALA A 124 -16.47 -1.50 3.47
C ALA A 124 -15.25 -0.65 3.10
N VAL A 125 -14.04 -1.11 3.45
CA VAL A 125 -12.80 -0.40 3.09
C VAL A 125 -12.58 -0.40 1.58
N ILE A 126 -12.84 -1.51 0.88
CA ILE A 126 -12.76 -1.56 -0.59
C ILE A 126 -13.73 -0.55 -1.24
N ALA A 127 -14.98 -0.53 -0.79
CA ALA A 127 -15.99 0.41 -1.31
C ALA A 127 -15.63 1.87 -1.04
N MET A 128 -15.04 2.15 0.13
CA MET A 128 -14.57 3.48 0.51
C MET A 128 -13.41 3.94 -0.35
N GLY A 129 -12.35 3.14 -0.49
CA GLY A 129 -11.21 3.47 -1.34
C GLY A 129 -11.64 3.73 -2.78
N THR A 130 -12.52 2.88 -3.32
CA THR A 130 -13.14 3.09 -4.64
C THR A 130 -13.84 4.45 -4.74
N SER A 131 -14.64 4.83 -3.73
CA SER A 131 -15.37 6.10 -3.71
C SER A 131 -14.45 7.32 -3.63
N LEU A 132 -13.33 7.17 -2.91
CA LEU A 132 -12.29 8.20 -2.79
C LEU A 132 -11.30 8.20 -3.98
N LYS A 133 -11.52 7.33 -4.98
CA LYS A 133 -10.62 7.12 -6.13
C LYS A 133 -9.20 6.73 -5.72
N GLN A 134 -9.09 6.04 -4.59
CA GLN A 134 -7.86 5.48 -4.05
C GLN A 134 -7.76 4.01 -4.44
N LYS A 135 -6.55 3.57 -4.73
CA LYS A 135 -6.27 2.16 -4.97
C LYS A 135 -6.28 1.40 -3.64
N VAL A 136 -6.88 0.21 -3.60
CA VAL A 136 -6.98 -0.60 -2.39
C VAL A 136 -6.08 -1.82 -2.49
N VAL A 137 -5.19 -1.98 -1.53
CA VAL A 137 -4.29 -3.14 -1.40
C VAL A 137 -4.69 -3.94 -0.17
N ALA A 138 -5.00 -5.23 -0.34
CA ALA A 138 -5.22 -6.13 0.79
C ALA A 138 -3.93 -6.83 1.19
N GLU A 139 -3.46 -6.64 2.43
CA GLU A 139 -2.27 -7.32 2.95
C GLU A 139 -2.60 -8.66 3.61
N GLY A 140 -1.65 -9.59 3.65
CA GLY A 140 -1.83 -10.89 4.31
C GLY A 140 -2.69 -11.89 3.52
N VAL A 141 -2.69 -11.83 2.19
CA VAL A 141 -3.36 -12.84 1.36
C VAL A 141 -2.54 -14.15 1.36
N GLU A 142 -3.09 -15.19 1.96
CA GLU A 142 -2.42 -16.47 2.19
C GLU A 142 -3.10 -17.64 1.48
N ASN A 143 -4.38 -17.54 1.14
CA ASN A 143 -5.12 -18.62 0.50
C ASN A 143 -6.06 -18.16 -0.62
N HIS A 144 -6.51 -19.11 -1.43
CA HIS A 144 -7.36 -18.85 -2.60
C HIS A 144 -8.76 -18.35 -2.22
N ALA A 145 -9.28 -18.69 -1.04
CA ALA A 145 -10.59 -18.20 -0.60
C ALA A 145 -10.55 -16.68 -0.34
N GLN A 146 -9.50 -16.20 0.34
CA GLN A 146 -9.22 -14.76 0.51
C GLN A 146 -9.06 -14.07 -0.85
N LEU A 147 -8.26 -14.64 -1.76
CA LEU A 147 -8.05 -14.09 -3.09
C LEU A 147 -9.36 -13.96 -3.88
N THR A 148 -10.19 -15.01 -3.90
CA THR A 148 -11.49 -15.01 -4.58
C THR A 148 -12.42 -13.96 -3.99
N PHE A 149 -12.52 -13.89 -2.65
CA PHE A 149 -13.32 -12.89 -1.96
C PHE A 149 -12.93 -11.45 -2.34
N LEU A 150 -11.63 -11.16 -2.40
CA LEU A 150 -11.10 -9.85 -2.78
C LEU A 150 -11.38 -9.51 -4.25
N LYS A 151 -11.24 -10.48 -5.15
CA LYS A 151 -11.56 -10.33 -6.58
C LYS A 151 -13.03 -10.03 -6.82
N GLU A 152 -13.94 -10.76 -6.16
CA GLU A 152 -15.39 -10.54 -6.26
C GLU A 152 -15.79 -9.12 -5.84
N ARG A 153 -15.08 -8.55 -4.88
CA ARG A 153 -15.28 -7.17 -4.40
C ARG A 153 -14.50 -6.13 -5.20
N ARG A 154 -13.77 -6.54 -6.22
CA ARG A 154 -12.95 -5.67 -7.08
C ARG A 154 -11.89 -4.89 -6.29
N CYS A 155 -11.29 -5.52 -5.28
CA CYS A 155 -10.07 -5.00 -4.68
C CYS A 155 -8.99 -4.88 -5.78
N ASP A 156 -8.18 -3.82 -5.77
CA ASP A 156 -7.24 -3.56 -6.85
C ASP A 156 -6.02 -4.50 -6.80
N GLU A 157 -5.48 -4.72 -5.61
CA GLU A 157 -4.26 -5.51 -5.39
C GLU A 157 -4.35 -6.37 -4.13
N GLY A 158 -3.69 -7.54 -4.19
CA GLY A 158 -3.42 -8.37 -3.02
C GLY A 158 -1.92 -8.50 -2.79
N GLN A 159 -1.49 -8.53 -1.54
CA GLN A 159 -0.13 -8.78 -1.11
C GLN A 159 -0.12 -9.86 -0.02
N GLY A 160 0.73 -10.87 -0.13
CA GLY A 160 0.82 -11.91 0.88
C GLY A 160 1.53 -13.17 0.42
N TYR A 161 1.60 -14.15 1.32
CA TYR A 161 2.36 -15.38 1.13
C TYR A 161 1.79 -16.30 0.06
N LEU A 162 0.55 -16.09 -0.36
CA LEU A 162 -0.01 -16.76 -1.54
C LEU A 162 0.81 -16.48 -2.81
N PHE A 163 1.39 -15.28 -2.94
CA PHE A 163 2.16 -14.87 -4.12
C PHE A 163 3.66 -15.13 -3.94
N SER A 164 4.23 -14.63 -2.84
CA SER A 164 5.63 -14.86 -2.49
C SER A 164 5.86 -14.49 -1.03
N ARG A 165 6.78 -15.19 -0.38
CA ARG A 165 7.40 -14.71 0.87
C ARG A 165 8.28 -13.48 0.59
N PRO A 166 8.63 -12.67 1.62
CA PRO A 166 9.56 -11.57 1.44
C PRO A 166 10.90 -12.07 0.91
N LEU A 167 11.37 -11.45 -0.18
CA LEU A 167 12.62 -11.82 -0.83
C LEU A 167 13.69 -10.73 -0.67
N VAL A 168 14.95 -11.14 -0.68
CA VAL A 168 16.07 -10.21 -0.87
C VAL A 168 16.07 -9.67 -2.31
N ALA A 169 16.76 -8.56 -2.53
CA ALA A 169 16.69 -7.83 -3.80
C ALA A 169 17.07 -8.69 -5.02
N GLU A 170 18.13 -9.47 -4.92
CA GLU A 170 18.62 -10.34 -5.99
C GLU A 170 17.59 -11.43 -6.35
N GLN A 171 17.00 -12.07 -5.35
CA GLN A 171 15.97 -13.09 -5.54
C GLN A 171 14.70 -12.50 -6.15
N PHE A 172 14.32 -11.28 -5.73
CA PHE A 172 13.17 -10.59 -6.30
C PHE A 172 13.42 -10.19 -7.77
N ALA A 173 14.61 -9.66 -8.09
CA ALA A 173 14.98 -9.33 -9.46
C ALA A 173 14.96 -10.57 -10.37
N LYS A 174 15.42 -11.71 -9.85
CA LYS A 174 15.34 -13.01 -10.54
C LYS A 174 13.89 -13.45 -10.75
N LEU A 175 13.05 -13.38 -9.71
CA LEU A 175 11.62 -13.71 -9.80
C LEU A 175 10.91 -12.87 -10.88
N LEU A 176 11.21 -11.57 -10.95
CA LEU A 176 10.66 -10.69 -11.99
C LEU A 176 11.13 -11.09 -13.39
N ALA A 177 12.42 -11.38 -13.56
CA ALA A 177 12.98 -11.80 -14.84
C ALA A 177 12.36 -13.14 -15.33
N GLU A 178 12.15 -14.10 -14.42
CA GLU A 178 11.54 -15.40 -14.74
C GLU A 178 10.06 -15.27 -15.09
N ASN A 179 9.31 -14.42 -14.38
CA ASN A 179 7.90 -14.15 -14.65
C ASN A 179 7.67 -13.18 -15.82
N SER A 180 8.73 -12.59 -16.38
CA SER A 180 8.62 -11.73 -17.57
C SER A 180 8.16 -12.49 -18.83
N GLY A 181 8.19 -13.83 -18.82
CA GLY A 181 7.58 -14.68 -19.84
C GLY A 181 6.04 -14.67 -19.84
N MET A 182 5.39 -14.20 -18.77
CA MET A 182 3.92 -14.02 -18.71
C MET A 182 3.46 -12.58 -19.01
N LEU A 183 4.39 -11.65 -19.26
CA LEU A 183 4.08 -10.24 -19.59
C LEU A 183 3.66 -10.03 -21.06
N ASN A 184 3.72 -11.07 -21.90
CA ASN A 184 3.51 -10.99 -23.35
C ASN A 184 2.32 -11.80 -23.91
N HIS A 185 1.29 -12.14 -23.12
CA HIS A 185 0.06 -12.75 -23.63
C HIS A 185 -1.22 -12.27 -22.93
#